data_AF-A0A5K0Y0D9-F1
#
_entry.id   AF-A0A5K0Y0D9-F1
#
_cell.length_a   1.000
_cell.length_b   1.000
_cell.length_c   1.000
_cell.angle_alpha   90.00
_cell.angle_beta   90.00
_cell.angle_gamma   90.00
#
_symmetry.space_group_name_H-M   'P 1'
#
loop_
_entity.id
_entity.type
_entity.pdbx_description
1 polymer ?
#
loop_
_entity_poly.entity_id
_entity_poly.type
_entity_poly.pdbx_seq_one_letter_code
_entity_poly.pdbx_strand_id
1 'polypeptide(L)'
;FILDKKIGVGQPKRIENAKILVANTAMDTDKVKIYGARVRVDSMARVAQIEGAEKEKMKEKVQKIISHGINCFVNRQLIYNFPEELFADAGVLAIEHADFDGIERLALVTGGEIASTFDDPGSVKLGHCKLIEEIMIGEDKLIHFSGVEMGQACTIVLRGA
;
A
#
# COMPACT_ATOMS: atom_id res chain seq x y z
N PHE A 1 9.97 -14.21 -2.33
CA PHE A 1 8.50 -14.22 -2.51
C PHE A 1 8.17 -13.35 -3.70
N ILE A 2 7.28 -13.79 -4.59
CA ILE A 2 6.86 -13.01 -5.77
C ILE A 2 5.39 -12.66 -5.61
N LEU A 3 5.05 -11.40 -5.88
CA LEU A 3 3.69 -10.90 -5.92
C LEU A 3 3.35 -10.49 -7.36
N ASP A 4 2.22 -10.96 -7.86
CA ASP A 4 1.72 -10.61 -9.20
C ASP A 4 1.07 -9.22 -9.20
N LYS A 5 1.94 -8.21 -9.18
CA LYS A 5 1.62 -6.80 -9.20
C LYS A 5 2.66 -6.03 -10.00
N LYS A 6 2.28 -4.82 -10.42
CA LYS A 6 3.14 -3.87 -11.13
C LYS A 6 3.36 -2.65 -10.26
N ILE A 7 4.54 -2.05 -10.37
CA ILE A 7 4.87 -0.83 -9.64
C ILE A 7 4.21 0.37 -10.34
N GLY A 8 3.63 1.26 -9.56
CA GLY A 8 3.00 2.50 -10.03
C GLY A 8 4.00 3.46 -10.70
N VAL A 9 3.48 4.48 -11.38
CA VAL A 9 4.31 5.49 -12.04
C VAL A 9 4.94 6.40 -10.99
N GLY A 10 6.23 6.75 -11.17
CA GLY A 10 6.95 7.65 -10.25
C GLY A 10 7.44 7.00 -8.96
N GLN A 11 7.12 5.72 -8.72
CA GLN A 11 7.56 4.99 -7.54
C GLN A 11 8.92 4.28 -7.77
N PRO A 12 9.70 4.04 -6.70
CA PRO A 12 10.98 3.35 -6.81
C PRO A 12 10.78 1.90 -7.29
N LYS A 13 11.48 1.55 -8.38
CA LYS A 13 11.46 0.18 -8.93
C LYS A 13 12.33 -0.81 -8.17
N ARG A 14 13.20 -0.30 -7.30
CA ARG A 14 14.14 -1.07 -6.49
C ARG A 14 14.29 -0.39 -5.13
N ILE A 15 14.15 -1.17 -4.07
CA ILE A 15 14.30 -0.72 -2.68
C ILE A 15 15.22 -1.69 -1.95
N GLU A 16 16.28 -1.17 -1.34
CA GLU A 16 17.16 -1.94 -0.46
C GLU A 16 16.79 -1.71 1.00
N ASN A 17 16.97 -2.75 1.83
CA ASN A 17 16.61 -2.75 3.26
C ASN A 17 15.16 -2.30 3.47
N ALA A 18 14.22 -3.00 2.84
CA ALA A 18 12.83 -2.62 2.85
C ALA A 18 12.20 -2.75 4.26
N LYS A 19 11.48 -1.71 4.65
CA LYS A 19 10.58 -1.66 5.81
C LYS A 19 9.15 -1.60 5.26
N ILE A 20 8.47 -2.73 5.36
CA ILE A 20 7.21 -3.00 4.70
C ILE A 20 6.09 -2.87 5.71
N LEU A 21 5.12 -2.01 5.42
CA LEU A 21 3.87 -1.97 6.16
C LEU A 21 2.80 -2.67 5.34
N VAL A 22 2.22 -3.73 5.92
CA VAL A 22 1.13 -4.48 5.30
C VAL A 22 -0.17 -4.03 5.96
N ALA A 23 -1.16 -3.66 5.16
CA ALA A 23 -2.40 -3.07 5.63
C ALA A 23 -3.64 -3.66 4.98
N ASN A 24 -4.75 -3.55 5.71
CA ASN A 24 -6.09 -3.72 5.18
C ASN A 24 -6.95 -2.53 5.60
N THR A 25 -6.80 -1.41 4.90
CA THR A 25 -7.49 -0.16 5.24
C THR A 25 -8.01 0.53 3.98
N ALA A 26 -9.13 1.22 4.07
CA ALA A 26 -9.58 2.12 3.01
C ALA A 26 -8.66 3.33 2.98
N MET A 27 -8.04 3.64 1.84
CA MET A 27 -7.22 4.87 1.72
C MET A 27 -8.06 6.11 1.45
N ASP A 28 -9.28 5.91 0.98
CA ASP A 28 -10.29 6.95 1.01
C ASP A 28 -10.84 7.09 2.42
N THR A 29 -11.23 8.30 2.79
CA THR A 29 -12.27 8.42 3.81
C THR A 29 -13.42 7.58 3.33
N ASP A 30 -13.91 6.65 4.18
CA ASP A 30 -15.22 6.01 4.02
C ASP A 30 -16.06 7.03 3.31
N LYS A 31 -16.36 6.81 2.01
CA LYS A 31 -17.36 7.63 1.35
C LYS A 31 -18.45 7.59 2.39
N VAL A 32 -18.71 8.73 3.05
CA VAL A 32 -19.94 8.86 3.81
C VAL A 32 -20.94 8.24 2.86
N LYS A 33 -21.70 7.24 3.30
CA LYS A 33 -22.70 6.62 2.45
C LYS A 33 -23.70 7.74 2.14
N ILE A 34 -23.34 8.66 1.25
CA ILE A 34 -24.06 9.84 0.78
C ILE A 34 -25.18 9.36 -0.14
N TYR A 35 -25.15 8.07 -0.54
CA TYR A 35 -26.33 7.38 -1.03
C TYR A 35 -27.45 7.25 0.02
N GLY A 36 -27.16 7.39 1.32
CA GLY A 36 -28.17 7.47 2.41
C GLY A 36 -28.27 8.86 3.04
N ALA A 37 -27.17 9.61 3.15
CA ALA A 37 -27.17 10.98 3.65
C ALA A 37 -27.22 11.96 2.47
N ARG A 38 -28.41 12.48 2.13
CA ARG A 38 -28.55 13.60 1.18
C ARG A 38 -27.82 14.83 1.74
N VAL A 39 -26.57 15.05 1.32
CA VAL A 39 -25.89 16.31 1.56
C VAL A 39 -26.54 17.35 0.65
N ARG A 40 -27.49 18.14 1.18
CA ARG A 40 -27.97 19.34 0.50
C ARG A 40 -26.85 20.37 0.59
N VAL A 41 -26.17 20.59 -0.53
CA VAL A 41 -25.14 21.61 -0.65
C VAL A 41 -25.78 22.86 -1.24
N ASP A 42 -25.81 23.93 -0.44
CA ASP A 42 -26.53 25.17 -0.77
C ASP A 42 -25.72 26.10 -1.69
N SER A 43 -24.46 25.75 -2.03
CA SER A 43 -23.59 26.53 -2.93
C SER A 43 -22.39 25.72 -3.44
N MET A 44 -21.82 26.12 -4.59
CA MET A 44 -20.59 25.54 -5.14
C MET A 44 -19.38 25.71 -4.20
N ALA A 45 -19.34 26.77 -3.40
CA ALA A 45 -18.27 27.01 -2.44
C ALA A 45 -18.21 25.93 -1.35
N ARG A 46 -19.36 25.42 -0.88
CA ARG A 46 -19.39 24.32 0.09
C ARG A 46 -18.94 23.00 -0.50
N VAL A 47 -19.18 22.75 -1.78
CA VAL A 47 -18.68 21.55 -2.47
C VAL A 47 -17.15 21.54 -2.46
N ALA A 48 -16.52 22.65 -2.86
CA ALA A 48 -15.07 22.78 -2.86
C ALA A 48 -14.45 22.63 -1.45
N GLN A 49 -15.14 23.12 -0.41
CA GLN A 49 -14.71 22.93 0.98
C GLN A 49 -14.75 21.46 1.42
N ILE A 50 -15.79 20.71 1.03
CA ILE A 50 -15.91 19.29 1.35
C ILE A 50 -14.81 18.50 0.65
N GLU A 51 -14.60 18.73 -0.65
CA GLU A 51 -13.52 18.07 -1.42
C GLU A 51 -12.13 18.36 -0.84
N GLY A 52 -11.88 19.62 -0.43
CA GLY A 52 -10.63 20.00 0.23
C GLY A 52 -10.43 19.27 1.56
N ALA A 53 -11.48 19.17 2.38
CA ALA A 53 -11.41 18.47 3.66
C ALA A 53 -11.19 16.95 3.48
N GLU A 54 -11.76 16.33 2.45
CA GLU A 54 -11.52 14.91 2.12
C GLU A 54 -10.07 14.67 1.68
N LYS A 55 -9.53 15.54 0.82
CA LYS A 55 -8.12 15.48 0.41
C LYS A 55 -7.18 15.63 1.60
N GLU A 56 -7.44 16.57 2.51
CA GLU A 56 -6.56 16.76 3.67
C GLU A 56 -6.58 15.53 4.59
N LYS A 57 -7.74 14.90 4.81
CA LYS A 57 -7.83 13.65 5.59
C LYS A 57 -7.05 12.50 4.96
N MET A 58 -7.13 12.34 3.64
CA MET A 58 -6.34 11.33 2.91
C MET A 58 -4.84 11.61 3.07
N LYS A 59 -4.44 12.87 2.94
CA LYS A 59 -3.05 13.31 3.10
C LYS A 59 -2.55 13.06 4.52
N GLU A 60 -3.30 13.44 5.55
CA GLU A 60 -2.97 13.16 6.96
C GLU A 60 -2.76 11.66 7.20
N LYS A 61 -3.63 10.80 6.62
CA LYS A 61 -3.51 9.35 6.74
C LYS A 61 -2.24 8.81 6.08
N VAL A 62 -1.92 9.27 4.88
CA VAL A 62 -0.67 8.90 4.18
C VAL A 62 0.55 9.37 4.98
N GLN A 63 0.52 10.59 5.51
CA GLN A 63 1.60 11.12 6.35
C GLN A 63 1.79 10.31 7.63
N LYS A 64 0.70 9.88 8.29
CA LYS A 64 0.78 8.95 9.43
C LYS A 64 1.49 7.66 9.02
N ILE A 65 1.12 7.05 7.90
CA ILE A 65 1.75 5.83 7.38
C ILE A 65 3.24 6.04 7.12
N ILE A 66 3.62 7.13 6.45
CA ILE A 66 5.01 7.48 6.15
C ILE A 66 5.81 7.72 7.44
N SER A 67 5.20 8.29 8.48
CA SER A 67 5.86 8.58 9.76
C SER A 67 6.38 7.34 10.50
N HIS A 68 5.87 6.15 10.17
CA HIS A 68 6.43 4.87 10.65
C HIS A 68 7.81 4.54 10.05
N GLY A 69 8.33 5.38 9.15
CA GLY A 69 9.65 5.21 8.54
C GLY A 69 9.71 4.05 7.56
N ILE A 70 8.61 3.82 6.85
CA ILE A 70 8.47 2.75 5.87
C ILE A 70 9.01 3.19 4.50
N ASN A 71 9.36 2.23 3.66
CA ASN A 71 9.70 2.48 2.25
C ASN A 71 8.84 1.66 1.28
N CYS A 72 8.04 0.71 1.79
CA CYS A 72 7.04 -0.01 1.03
C CYS A 72 5.74 -0.11 1.83
N PHE A 73 4.64 0.28 1.21
CA PHE A 73 3.28 0.15 1.71
C PHE A 73 2.53 -0.85 0.83
N VAL A 74 2.00 -1.91 1.43
CA VAL A 74 1.16 -2.90 0.74
C VAL A 74 -0.23 -2.87 1.35
N ASN A 75 -1.24 -2.60 0.53
CA ASN A 75 -2.62 -2.54 0.97
C ASN A 75 -3.49 -3.57 0.25
N ARG A 76 -4.40 -4.18 1.02
CA ARG A 76 -5.41 -5.10 0.47
C ARG A 76 -6.43 -4.37 -0.39
N GLN A 77 -6.74 -3.14 0.00
CA GLN A 77 -7.72 -2.32 -0.69
C GLN A 77 -7.04 -1.46 -1.76
N LEU A 78 -7.86 -0.85 -2.61
CA LEU A 78 -7.42 0.08 -3.64
C LEU A 78 -6.76 1.32 -3.02
N ILE A 79 -5.77 1.87 -3.69
CA ILE A 79 -5.12 3.13 -3.37
C ILE A 79 -5.37 4.08 -4.55
N TYR A 80 -6.18 5.11 -4.33
CA TYR A 80 -6.50 6.06 -5.39
C TYR A 80 -5.30 6.96 -5.72
N ASN A 81 -5.37 7.60 -6.89
CA ASN A 81 -4.27 8.40 -7.46
C ASN A 81 -3.69 9.43 -6.49
N PHE A 82 -4.51 10.09 -5.67
CA PHE A 82 -4.02 11.15 -4.77
C PHE A 82 -3.15 10.58 -3.63
N PRO A 83 -3.60 9.59 -2.83
CA PRO A 83 -2.71 8.87 -1.94
C PRO A 83 -1.49 8.24 -2.62
N GLU A 84 -1.65 7.68 -3.82
CA GLU A 84 -0.55 7.06 -4.57
C GLU A 84 0.54 8.09 -4.96
N GLU A 85 0.14 9.27 -5.42
CA GLU A 85 1.02 10.41 -5.72
C GLU A 85 1.81 10.83 -4.47
N LEU A 86 1.14 10.92 -3.31
CA LEU A 86 1.78 11.28 -2.05
C LEU A 86 2.82 10.23 -1.59
N PHE A 87 2.58 8.94 -1.84
CA PHE A 87 3.58 7.91 -1.58
C PHE A 87 4.76 8.01 -2.55
N ALA A 88 4.50 8.25 -3.83
CA ALA A 88 5.54 8.43 -4.84
C ALA A 88 6.44 9.63 -4.52
N ASP A 89 5.86 10.77 -4.14
CA ASP A 89 6.58 11.98 -3.71
C ASP A 89 7.46 11.73 -2.47
N ALA A 90 7.00 10.85 -1.58
CA ALA A 90 7.75 10.43 -0.40
C ALA A 90 8.81 9.34 -0.69
N GLY A 91 8.91 8.86 -1.94
CA GLY A 91 9.79 7.75 -2.30
C GLY A 91 9.38 6.41 -1.72
N VAL A 92 8.10 6.23 -1.38
CA VAL A 92 7.52 5.00 -0.86
C VAL A 92 6.87 4.22 -2.01
N LEU A 93 7.21 2.94 -2.14
CA LEU A 93 6.53 2.02 -3.04
C LEU A 93 5.15 1.68 -2.48
N ALA A 94 4.08 1.96 -3.24
CA ALA A 94 2.72 1.62 -2.87
C ALA A 94 2.21 0.46 -3.75
N ILE A 95 1.79 -0.62 -3.11
CA ILE A 95 1.20 -1.79 -3.77
C ILE A 95 -0.26 -1.86 -3.34
N GLU A 96 -1.16 -1.72 -4.30
CA GLU A 96 -2.60 -1.75 -4.05
C GLU A 96 -3.26 -3.06 -4.45
N HIS A 97 -4.45 -3.29 -3.90
CA HIS A 97 -5.33 -4.39 -4.26
C HIS A 97 -4.61 -5.75 -4.23
N ALA A 98 -3.66 -5.93 -3.30
CA ALA A 98 -3.01 -7.21 -3.12
C ALA A 98 -4.05 -8.22 -2.61
N ASP A 99 -4.05 -9.40 -3.20
CA ASP A 99 -4.98 -10.47 -2.89
C ASP A 99 -4.82 -10.92 -1.42
N PHE A 100 -5.87 -11.54 -0.89
CA PHE A 100 -5.90 -11.96 0.51
C PHE A 100 -4.72 -12.91 0.83
N ASP A 101 -4.57 -13.96 0.02
CA ASP A 101 -3.48 -14.93 0.14
C ASP A 101 -2.10 -14.26 -0.02
N GLY A 102 -1.95 -13.35 -0.99
CA GLY A 102 -0.71 -12.61 -1.21
C GLY A 102 -0.31 -11.77 -0.01
N ILE A 103 -1.25 -11.05 0.61
CA ILE A 103 -0.99 -10.23 1.81
C ILE A 103 -0.65 -11.07 3.04
N GLU A 104 -1.41 -12.14 3.29
CA GLU A 104 -1.13 -13.00 4.45
C GLU A 104 0.25 -13.65 4.32
N ARG A 105 0.57 -14.17 3.13
CA ARG A 105 1.90 -14.73 2.86
C ARG A 105 2.98 -13.67 2.95
N LEU A 106 2.75 -12.45 2.44
CA LEU A 106 3.73 -11.38 2.52
C LEU A 106 4.01 -10.98 3.98
N ALA A 107 2.98 -10.82 4.80
CA ALA A 107 3.14 -10.54 6.22
C ALA A 107 3.94 -11.66 6.91
N LEU A 108 3.56 -12.92 6.69
CA LEU A 108 4.25 -14.08 7.25
C LEU A 108 5.73 -14.16 6.88
N VAL A 109 6.09 -13.92 5.61
CA VAL A 109 7.46 -14.10 5.13
C VAL A 109 8.36 -12.93 5.50
N THR A 110 7.80 -11.73 5.54
CA THR A 110 8.53 -10.51 5.94
C THR A 110 8.57 -10.34 7.46
N GLY A 111 7.79 -11.10 8.22
CA GLY A 111 7.73 -11.01 9.68
C GLY A 111 6.82 -9.89 10.21
N GLY A 112 6.15 -9.14 9.33
CA GLY A 112 5.21 -8.09 9.67
C GLY A 112 3.81 -8.61 10.02
N GLU A 113 2.94 -7.70 10.46
CA GLU A 113 1.52 -7.97 10.72
C GLU A 113 0.64 -7.09 9.84
N ILE A 114 -0.57 -7.58 9.56
CA ILE A 114 -1.55 -6.83 8.78
C ILE A 114 -2.21 -5.80 9.69
N ALA A 115 -1.92 -4.52 9.45
CA ALA A 115 -2.47 -3.42 10.21
C ALA A 115 -3.78 -2.89 9.62
N SER A 116 -4.73 -2.55 10.50
CA SER A 116 -5.97 -1.86 10.14
C SER A 116 -5.98 -0.39 10.61
N THR A 117 -5.16 -0.06 11.60
CA THR A 117 -5.01 1.26 12.22
C THR A 117 -3.52 1.63 12.32
N PHE A 118 -3.23 2.93 12.33
CA PHE A 118 -1.86 3.47 12.27
C PHE A 118 -1.60 4.59 13.28
N ASP A 119 -2.51 4.77 14.24
CA ASP A 119 -2.48 5.91 15.16
C ASP A 119 -1.34 5.81 16.19
N ASP A 120 -0.87 4.59 16.49
CA ASP A 120 0.19 4.36 17.47
C ASP A 120 1.38 3.65 16.79
N PRO A 121 2.62 4.19 16.89
CA PRO A 121 3.82 3.54 16.33
C PRO A 121 4.06 2.12 16.86
N GLY A 122 3.65 1.85 18.10
CA GLY A 122 3.80 0.53 18.72
C GLY A 122 2.77 -0.50 18.28
N SER A 123 1.68 -0.10 17.61
CA SER A 123 0.59 -1.00 17.22
C SER A 123 0.82 -1.72 15.90
N VAL A 124 1.92 -1.42 15.20
CA VAL A 124 2.21 -1.96 13.88
C VAL A 124 3.54 -2.69 13.89
N LYS A 125 3.52 -3.97 13.53
CA LYS A 125 4.72 -4.74 13.29
C LYS A 125 5.10 -4.65 11.82
N LEU A 126 6.18 -3.93 11.52
CA LEU A 126 6.70 -3.80 10.16
C LEU A 126 7.37 -5.10 9.72
N GLY A 127 7.17 -5.46 8.45
CA GLY A 127 7.92 -6.52 7.79
C GLY A 127 9.26 -6.02 7.26
N HIS A 128 10.21 -6.93 7.11
CA HIS A 128 11.52 -6.63 6.57
C HIS A 128 11.90 -7.55 5.41
N CYS A 129 12.58 -6.99 4.40
CA CYS A 129 13.32 -7.76 3.42
C CYS A 129 14.54 -7.00 2.90
N LYS A 130 15.55 -7.72 2.40
CA LYS A 130 16.80 -7.11 1.93
C LYS A 130 16.61 -6.28 0.66
N LEU A 131 15.76 -6.74 -0.26
CA LEU A 131 15.58 -6.10 -1.56
C LEU A 131 14.17 -6.37 -2.11
N ILE A 132 13.51 -5.29 -2.53
CA ILE A 132 12.31 -5.31 -3.38
C ILE A 132 12.70 -4.82 -4.76
N GLU A 133 12.29 -5.53 -5.81
CA GLU A 133 12.52 -5.10 -7.19
C GLU A 133 11.39 -5.56 -8.13
N GLU A 134 11.14 -4.79 -9.19
CA GLU A 134 10.34 -5.24 -10.33
C GLU A 134 11.17 -6.20 -11.20
N ILE A 135 10.70 -7.43 -11.35
CA ILE A 135 11.30 -8.43 -12.25
C ILE A 135 10.37 -8.72 -13.42
N MET A 136 10.96 -9.14 -14.53
CA MET A 136 10.23 -9.62 -15.70
C MET A 136 10.40 -11.14 -15.81
N ILE A 137 9.28 -11.87 -15.86
CA ILE A 137 9.27 -13.32 -16.09
C ILE A 137 8.42 -13.61 -17.33
N GLY A 138 9.07 -13.92 -18.45
CA GLY A 138 8.36 -14.02 -19.72
C GLY A 138 7.95 -12.62 -20.19
N GLU A 139 6.65 -12.40 -20.38
CA GLU A 139 6.08 -11.11 -20.76
C GLU A 139 5.48 -10.34 -19.56
N ASP A 140 5.38 -10.99 -18.41
CA ASP A 140 4.78 -10.43 -17.20
C ASP A 140 5.81 -9.72 -16.32
N LYS A 141 5.36 -8.62 -15.72
CA LYS A 141 6.11 -7.89 -14.69
C LYS A 141 5.52 -8.19 -13.32
N LEU A 142 6.40 -8.56 -12.41
CA LEU A 142 6.06 -9.02 -11.07
C LEU A 142 6.95 -8.31 -10.05
N ILE A 143 6.51 -8.24 -8.80
CA ILE A 143 7.31 -7.68 -7.71
C ILE A 143 7.98 -8.81 -6.94
N HIS A 144 9.30 -8.78 -6.86
CA HIS A 144 10.10 -9.75 -6.15
C HIS A 144 10.61 -9.20 -4.82
N PHE A 145 10.32 -9.93 -3.75
CA PHE A 145 10.80 -9.68 -2.39
C PHE A 145 11.86 -10.73 -2.05
N SER A 146 13.10 -10.27 -1.83
CA SER A 146 14.26 -11.13 -1.59
C SER A 146 14.92 -10.84 -0.24
N GLY A 147 15.55 -11.87 0.34
CA GLY A 147 16.11 -11.79 1.70
C GLY A 147 15.05 -11.47 2.75
N VAL A 148 13.88 -12.10 2.65
CA VAL A 148 12.78 -11.96 3.62
C VAL A 148 13.17 -12.58 4.97
N GLU A 149 12.79 -11.93 6.06
CA GLU A 149 13.30 -12.23 7.40
C GLU A 149 12.95 -13.64 7.90
N MET A 150 11.70 -14.07 7.73
CA MET A 150 11.24 -15.35 8.27
C MET A 150 11.68 -16.56 7.42
N GLY A 151 12.16 -16.35 6.18
CA GLY A 151 12.71 -17.40 5.31
C GLY A 151 11.78 -18.57 4.97
N GLN A 152 10.51 -18.52 5.40
CA GLN A 152 9.57 -19.65 5.38
C GLN A 152 8.74 -19.76 4.10
N ALA A 153 9.00 -18.96 3.06
CA ALA A 153 8.35 -19.15 1.77
C ALA A 153 9.33 -19.10 0.58
N CYS A 154 9.08 -20.03 -0.34
CA CYS A 154 9.57 -20.00 -1.70
C CYS A 154 8.39 -19.80 -2.66
N THR A 155 8.66 -19.17 -3.80
CA THR A 155 7.71 -19.12 -4.91
C THR A 155 8.27 -19.98 -6.03
N ILE A 156 7.52 -20.99 -6.47
CA ILE A 156 7.87 -21.80 -7.64
C ILE A 156 7.10 -21.25 -8.82
N VAL A 157 7.80 -20.84 -9.87
CA VAL A 157 7.19 -20.39 -11.12
C VAL A 157 7.20 -21.54 -12.12
N LEU A 158 6.03 -22.11 -12.37
CA LEU A 158 5.84 -23.14 -13.39
C LEU A 158 5.53 -22.47 -14.73
N ARG A 159 6.30 -22.81 -15.77
CA ARG A 159 6.07 -22.32 -17.13
C ARG A 159 6.04 -23.50 -18.10
N GLY A 160 5.09 -23.46 -19.03
CA GLY A 160 4.99 -24.34 -20.18
C GLY A 160 5.13 -23.54 -21.47
N ALA A 161 5.46 -24.21 -22.57
CA ALA A 161 5.49 -23.63 -23.90
C ALA A 161 4.10 -23.63 -24.54
#